data_AF-A0A815S547-F1
#
_entry.id   AF-A0A815S547-F1
#
_cell.length_a   1.000
_cell.length_b   1.000
_cell.length_c   1.000
_cell.angle_alpha   90.00
_cell.angle_beta   90.00
_cell.angle_gamma   90.00
#
_symmetry.space_group_name_H-M   'P 1'
#
loop_
_entity.id
_entity.type
_entity.pdbx_description
1 polymer ?
#
loop_
_entity_poly.entity_id
_entity_poly.type
_entity_poly.pdbx_seq_one_letter_code
_entity_poly.pdbx_strand_id
1 'polypeptide(L)'
;MSSETDIDIEAKKLLDRLKNIRIPSILKSQNIFKYKVHWSSNGINGQDHSKYIEQFNNDFYTSIKEQIDRCVQSRYTIGSDSLQHEILEHAIQCKTHIGKFHGRIDVLSKLEKYIKNNREHQPCVIYGDSGCGKTSVLAKTAIEVFKWWSDRSVSVILRFLG
;
A
#
# COMPACT_ATOMS: atom_id res chain seq x y z
N MET A 1 14.93 -16.03 58.08
CA MET A 1 16.06 -16.13 57.13
C MET A 1 15.51 -15.83 55.76
N SER A 2 15.74 -14.60 55.29
CA SER A 2 15.25 -14.11 54.02
C SER A 2 16.02 -14.80 52.89
N SER A 3 15.32 -15.48 51.99
CA SER A 3 15.89 -16.02 50.76
C SER A 3 16.24 -14.84 49.84
N GLU A 4 17.52 -14.54 49.68
CA GLU A 4 18.00 -13.68 48.61
C GLU A 4 17.61 -14.32 47.26
N THR A 5 16.75 -13.65 46.51
CA THR A 5 16.38 -14.03 45.15
C THR A 5 17.60 -13.85 44.27
N ASP A 6 18.23 -14.95 43.87
CA ASP A 6 19.36 -14.92 42.96
C ASP A 6 18.91 -14.33 41.62
N ILE A 7 19.48 -13.19 41.25
CA ILE A 7 19.13 -12.48 40.02
C ILE A 7 19.71 -13.26 38.84
N ASP A 8 18.85 -13.70 37.92
CA ASP A 8 19.28 -14.31 36.66
C ASP A 8 20.06 -13.28 35.80
N ILE A 9 21.38 -13.45 35.78
CA ILE A 9 22.32 -12.58 35.09
C ILE A 9 22.12 -12.64 33.57
N GLU A 10 21.79 -13.82 33.04
CA GLU A 10 21.58 -14.00 31.60
C GLU A 10 20.30 -13.29 31.15
N ALA A 11 19.20 -13.48 31.87
CA ALA A 11 17.94 -12.80 31.60
C ALA A 11 18.09 -11.27 31.65
N LYS A 12 18.84 -10.75 32.63
CA LYS A 12 19.14 -9.32 32.73
C LYS A 12 19.94 -8.81 31.52
N LYS A 13 20.98 -9.55 31.11
CA LYS A 13 21.80 -9.22 29.93
C LYS A 13 20.97 -9.20 28.64
N LEU A 14 20.06 -10.16 28.47
CA LEU A 14 19.14 -10.21 27.33
C LEU A 14 18.17 -9.02 27.34
N LEU A 15 17.61 -8.68 28.50
CA LEU A 15 16.70 -7.54 28.65
C LEU A 15 17.40 -6.20 28.34
N ASP A 16 18.62 -6.00 28.84
CA ASP A 16 19.40 -4.79 28.60
C ASP A 16 19.75 -4.65 27.11
N ARG A 17 20.12 -5.76 26.45
CA ARG A 17 20.34 -5.77 24.99
C ARG A 17 19.07 -5.42 24.21
N LEU A 18 17.91 -5.94 24.62
CA LEU A 18 16.63 -5.62 23.97
C LEU A 18 16.30 -4.13 24.12
N LYS A 19 16.35 -3.61 25.35
CA LYS A 19 15.97 -2.23 25.69
C LYS A 19 16.90 -1.19 25.09
N ASN A 20 18.21 -1.40 25.18
CA ASN A 20 19.20 -0.37 24.89
C ASN A 20 19.80 -0.47 23.48
N ILE A 21 19.73 -1.65 22.84
CA ILE A 21 20.34 -1.87 21.52
C ILE A 21 19.25 -2.13 20.48
N ARG A 22 18.47 -3.21 20.65
CA ARG A 22 17.58 -3.70 19.59
C ARG A 22 16.38 -2.81 19.33
N ILE A 23 15.73 -2.30 20.38
CA ILE A 23 14.57 -1.40 20.23
C ILE A 23 14.99 -0.06 19.58
N PRO A 24 16.03 0.65 20.07
CA PRO A 24 16.47 1.91 19.46
C PRO A 24 17.06 1.75 18.05
N SER A 25 17.58 0.57 17.68
CA SER A 25 18.09 0.36 16.32
C SER A 25 16.99 0.21 15.26
N ILE A 26 15.76 -0.09 15.67
CA ILE A 26 14.63 -0.35 14.76
C ILE A 26 13.61 0.80 14.82
N LEU A 27 13.34 1.34 16.01
CA LEU A 27 12.34 2.38 16.22
C LEU A 27 13.00 3.75 16.40
N LYS A 28 12.44 4.76 15.73
CA LYS A 28 12.80 6.16 15.97
C LYS A 28 12.48 6.53 17.42
N SER A 29 13.29 7.40 18.01
CA SER A 29 13.14 7.88 19.40
C SER A 29 11.74 8.42 19.69
N GLN A 30 11.14 9.14 18.75
CA GLN A 30 9.77 9.67 18.84
C GLN A 30 8.66 8.60 19.01
N ASN A 31 8.95 7.33 18.69
CA ASN A 31 8.03 6.20 18.85
C ASN A 31 8.34 5.37 20.11
N ILE A 32 9.25 5.84 20.98
CA ILE A 32 9.67 5.14 22.19
C ILE A 32 9.29 5.99 23.40
N PHE A 33 8.32 5.51 24.17
CA PHE A 33 7.89 6.14 25.42
C PHE A 33 8.56 5.46 26.61
N LYS A 34 9.05 6.26 27.55
CA LYS A 34 9.70 5.78 28.77
C LYS A 34 8.97 6.36 29.98
N TYR A 35 8.49 5.48 30.85
CA TYR A 35 7.80 5.85 32.07
C TYR A 35 8.61 5.40 33.28
N LYS A 36 8.67 6.25 34.30
CA LYS A 36 9.22 5.89 35.60
C LYS A 36 8.06 5.67 36.56
N VAL A 37 7.82 4.41 36.91
CA VAL A 37 6.66 3.99 37.70
C VAL A 37 7.16 3.18 38.90
N HIS A 38 6.60 3.44 40.07
CA HIS A 38 6.85 2.63 41.25
C HIS A 38 6.19 1.26 41.10
N TRP A 39 6.83 0.18 41.53
CA TRP A 39 6.23 -1.16 41.48
C TRP A 39 5.62 -1.48 42.84
N SER A 40 4.29 -1.59 42.94
CA SER A 40 3.63 -1.98 44.20
C SER A 40 3.60 -3.50 44.37
N SER A 41 3.26 -3.98 45.57
CA SER A 41 3.10 -5.41 45.86
C SER A 41 2.02 -6.08 45.01
N ASN A 42 1.02 -5.28 44.57
CA ASN A 42 -0.05 -5.72 43.68
C ASN A 42 0.27 -5.41 42.20
N GLY A 43 1.52 -5.05 41.89
CA GLY A 43 1.94 -4.61 40.56
C GLY A 43 1.30 -3.30 40.13
N ILE A 44 1.22 -3.08 38.81
CA ILE A 44 0.57 -1.89 38.25
C ILE A 44 -0.95 -2.08 38.32
N ASN A 45 -1.62 -1.18 39.04
CA ASN A 45 -3.07 -1.20 39.24
C ASN A 45 -3.69 0.21 39.12
N GLY A 46 -5.00 0.25 38.90
CA GLY A 46 -5.73 1.50 38.64
C GLY A 46 -5.84 2.47 39.83
N GLN A 47 -5.65 2.00 41.07
CA GLN A 47 -5.75 2.84 42.26
C GLN A 47 -4.43 3.58 42.52
N ASP A 48 -3.32 2.83 42.57
CA ASP A 48 -2.00 3.36 42.91
C ASP A 48 -1.30 4.02 41.71
N HIS A 49 -1.68 3.65 40.48
CA HIS A 49 -1.00 4.07 39.25
C HIS A 49 -1.93 4.78 38.27
N SER A 50 -3.05 5.34 38.77
CA SER A 50 -4.05 6.07 37.96
C SER A 50 -3.41 7.09 37.02
N LYS A 51 -2.50 7.94 37.54
CA LYS A 51 -1.79 8.95 36.75
C LYS A 51 -0.92 8.36 35.64
N TYR A 52 -0.21 7.27 35.92
CA TYR A 52 0.61 6.58 34.90
C TYR A 52 -0.28 6.00 33.80
N ILE A 53 -1.37 5.34 34.18
CA ILE A 53 -2.30 4.71 33.24
C ILE A 53 -2.96 5.77 32.36
N GLU A 54 -3.39 6.89 32.95
CA GLU A 54 -3.96 8.02 32.21
C GLU A 54 -2.95 8.60 31.21
N GLN A 55 -1.71 8.85 31.64
CA GLN A 55 -0.66 9.32 30.75
C GLN A 55 -0.39 8.32 29.60
N PHE A 56 -0.23 7.04 29.92
CA PHE A 56 -0.02 6.00 28.92
C PHE A 56 -1.15 5.95 27.90
N ASN A 57 -2.40 6.03 28.34
CA ASN A 57 -3.57 6.03 27.47
C ASN A 57 -3.58 7.24 26.53
N ASN A 58 -3.27 8.44 27.06
CA ASN A 58 -3.21 9.67 26.28
C ASN A 58 -2.08 9.64 25.24
N ASP A 59 -0.88 9.19 25.65
CA ASP A 59 0.27 9.07 24.76
C ASP A 59 0.01 8.06 23.65
N PHE A 60 -0.61 6.91 23.99
CA PHE A 60 -1.02 5.89 23.02
C PHE A 60 -2.06 6.43 22.03
N TYR A 61 -3.14 7.02 22.53
CA TYR A 61 -4.23 7.56 21.71
C TYR A 61 -3.71 8.63 20.74
N THR A 62 -2.94 9.60 21.26
CA THR A 62 -2.37 10.69 20.46
C THR A 62 -1.44 10.14 19.39
N SER A 63 -0.55 9.21 19.74
CA SER A 63 0.39 8.60 18.80
C SER A 63 -0.31 7.88 17.66
N ILE A 64 -1.35 7.09 17.95
CA ILE A 64 -2.12 6.37 16.93
C ILE A 64 -2.88 7.36 16.03
N LYS A 65 -3.52 8.36 16.62
CA LYS A 65 -4.22 9.41 15.87
C LYS A 65 -3.29 10.13 14.90
N GLU A 66 -2.13 10.57 15.36
CA GLU A 66 -1.12 11.23 14.52
C GLU A 66 -0.58 10.32 13.41
N GLN A 67 -0.47 9.01 13.64
CA GLN A 67 -0.08 8.06 12.59
C GLN A 67 -1.17 7.92 11.53
N ILE A 68 -2.44 7.87 11.93
CA ILE A 68 -3.58 7.86 11.00
C ILE A 68 -3.60 9.15 10.19
N ASP A 69 -3.49 10.30 10.85
CA ASP A 69 -3.50 11.62 10.19
C ASP A 69 -2.38 11.73 9.15
N ARG A 70 -1.16 11.30 9.50
CA ARG A 70 -0.02 11.24 8.55
C ARG A 70 -0.29 10.31 7.37
N CYS A 71 -0.86 9.12 7.61
CA CYS A 71 -1.24 8.20 6.54
C CYS A 71 -2.28 8.82 5.61
N VAL A 72 -3.31 9.47 6.15
CA VAL A 72 -4.36 10.12 5.37
C VAL A 72 -3.79 11.27 4.55
N GLN A 73 -2.99 12.17 5.16
CA GLN A 73 -2.32 13.26 4.46
C GLN A 73 -1.43 12.75 3.31
N SER A 74 -0.67 11.68 3.54
CA SER A 74 0.19 11.09 2.51
C SER A 74 -0.61 10.60 1.28
N ARG A 75 -1.84 10.10 1.49
CA ARG A 75 -2.76 9.70 0.41
C ARG A 75 -3.33 10.90 -0.35
N TYR A 76 -3.66 11.99 0.33
CA TYR A 76 -4.10 13.23 -0.33
C TYR A 76 -2.99 13.89 -1.14
N THR A 77 -1.73 13.84 -0.69
CA THR A 77 -0.60 14.32 -1.48
C THR A 77 -0.32 13.48 -2.73
N ILE A 78 -0.72 12.20 -2.73
CA ILE A 78 -0.70 11.32 -3.92
C ILE A 78 -1.92 11.58 -4.84
N GLY A 79 -2.86 12.45 -4.43
CA GLY A 79 -4.09 12.77 -5.17
C GLY A 79 -4.28 14.25 -5.50
N SER A 80 -3.30 15.13 -5.29
CA SER A 80 -3.42 16.56 -5.63
C SER A 80 -3.17 16.87 -7.12
N ASP A 81 -2.62 15.91 -7.86
CA ASP A 81 -2.40 16.03 -9.30
C ASP A 81 -3.58 15.41 -10.06
N SER A 82 -4.40 16.26 -10.68
CA SER A 82 -5.56 15.84 -11.47
C SER A 82 -5.19 14.82 -12.55
N LEU A 83 -3.97 14.89 -13.09
CA LEU A 83 -3.48 13.95 -14.08
C LEU A 83 -3.25 12.56 -13.48
N GLN A 84 -2.69 12.47 -12.27
CA GLN A 84 -2.48 11.19 -11.59
C GLN A 84 -3.82 10.52 -11.27
N HIS A 85 -4.81 11.32 -10.86
CA HIS A 85 -6.16 10.82 -10.66
C HIS A 85 -6.75 10.24 -11.95
N GLU A 86 -6.71 10.99 -13.06
CA GLU A 86 -7.21 10.55 -14.38
C GLU A 86 -6.51 9.25 -14.84
N ILE A 87 -5.18 9.16 -14.68
CA ILE A 87 -4.41 7.94 -15.02
C ILE A 87 -4.89 6.74 -14.19
N LEU A 88 -5.07 6.93 -12.88
CA LEU A 88 -5.54 5.86 -11.98
C LEU A 88 -6.97 5.44 -12.33
N GLU A 89 -7.86 6.37 -12.65
CA GLU A 89 -9.23 6.08 -13.07
C GLU A 89 -9.27 5.25 -14.35
N HIS A 90 -8.49 5.62 -15.37
CA HIS A 90 -8.39 4.82 -16.60
C HIS A 90 -7.82 3.41 -16.34
N ALA A 91 -6.84 3.28 -15.45
CA ALA A 91 -6.31 1.98 -15.06
C ALA A 91 -7.36 1.11 -14.35
N ILE A 92 -8.18 1.70 -13.48
CA ILE A 92 -9.29 1.01 -12.79
C ILE A 92 -10.35 0.56 -13.79
N GLN A 93 -10.75 1.44 -14.72
CA GLN A 93 -11.71 1.12 -15.79
C GLN A 93 -11.19 -0.03 -16.66
N CYS A 94 -9.91 0.03 -17.06
CA CYS A 94 -9.24 -1.01 -17.82
C CYS A 94 -9.34 -2.38 -17.13
N LYS A 95 -8.95 -2.43 -15.84
CA LYS A 95 -9.01 -3.65 -15.02
C LYS A 95 -10.44 -4.21 -14.93
N THR A 96 -11.43 -3.33 -14.77
CA THR A 96 -12.85 -3.69 -14.70
C THR A 96 -13.35 -4.34 -15.99
N HIS A 97 -12.96 -3.79 -17.15
CA HIS A 97 -13.34 -4.34 -18.45
C HIS A 97 -12.72 -5.72 -18.70
N ILE A 98 -11.47 -5.93 -18.29
CA ILE A 98 -10.74 -7.17 -18.56
C ILE A 98 -11.22 -8.33 -17.71
N GLY A 99 -11.62 -8.07 -16.46
CA GLY A 99 -12.17 -9.12 -15.58
C GLY A 99 -13.42 -9.80 -16.13
N LYS A 100 -14.13 -9.15 -17.08
CA LYS A 100 -15.35 -9.65 -17.72
C LYS A 100 -15.15 -10.00 -19.19
N PHE A 101 -13.92 -9.93 -19.71
CA PHE A 101 -13.63 -10.11 -21.13
C PHE A 101 -13.45 -11.59 -21.50
N HIS A 102 -14.20 -12.06 -22.48
CA HIS A 102 -14.10 -13.43 -23.00
C HIS A 102 -14.12 -13.42 -24.55
N GLY A 103 -13.29 -14.27 -25.17
CA GLY A 103 -13.30 -14.49 -26.63
C GLY A 103 -12.60 -13.40 -27.46
N ARG A 104 -13.11 -13.16 -28.68
CA ARG A 104 -12.61 -12.15 -29.66
C ARG A 104 -11.13 -12.31 -30.05
N ILE A 105 -10.64 -13.55 -30.09
CA ILE A 105 -9.25 -13.89 -30.43
C ILE A 105 -8.91 -13.41 -31.85
N ASP A 106 -9.85 -13.51 -32.77
CA ASP A 106 -9.72 -13.06 -34.16
C ASP A 106 -9.49 -11.53 -34.25
N VAL A 107 -10.24 -10.74 -33.47
CA VAL A 107 -10.09 -9.28 -33.40
C VAL A 107 -8.75 -8.90 -32.76
N LEU A 108 -8.40 -9.55 -31.65
CA LEU A 108 -7.12 -9.32 -30.97
C LEU A 108 -5.93 -9.65 -31.88
N SER A 109 -6.03 -10.72 -32.67
CA SER A 109 -4.98 -11.11 -33.63
C SER A 109 -4.81 -10.07 -34.75
N LYS A 110 -5.89 -9.42 -35.20
CA LYS A 110 -5.82 -8.32 -36.16
C LYS A 110 -5.16 -7.08 -35.56
N LEU A 111 -5.50 -6.76 -34.32
CA LEU A 111 -4.90 -5.65 -33.58
C LEU A 111 -3.40 -5.88 -33.31
N GLU A 112 -3.02 -7.09 -32.93
CA GLU A 112 -1.59 -7.45 -32.76
C GLU A 112 -0.81 -7.21 -34.06
N LYS A 113 -1.33 -7.69 -35.20
CA LYS A 113 -0.70 -7.50 -36.51
C LYS A 113 -0.57 -6.02 -36.88
N TYR A 114 -1.64 -5.24 -36.65
CA TYR A 114 -1.66 -3.80 -36.89
C TYR A 114 -0.62 -3.08 -36.01
N ILE A 115 -0.59 -3.34 -34.70
CA ILE A 115 0.36 -2.69 -33.77
C ILE A 115 1.82 -3.06 -34.09
N LYS A 116 2.08 -4.31 -34.52
CA LYS A 116 3.41 -4.77 -34.98
C LYS A 116 3.84 -4.22 -36.33
N ASN A 117 2.92 -3.64 -37.10
CA ASN A 117 3.22 -3.11 -38.42
C ASN A 117 3.79 -1.68 -38.34
N ASN A 118 5.12 -1.57 -38.23
CA ASN A 118 5.83 -0.29 -38.19
C ASN A 118 5.71 0.58 -39.46
N ARG A 119 4.99 0.13 -40.49
CA ARG A 119 4.78 0.88 -41.75
C ARG A 119 3.42 1.58 -41.83
N GLU A 120 2.50 1.25 -40.94
CA GLU A 120 1.15 1.84 -40.91
C GLU A 120 1.07 2.88 -39.78
N HIS A 121 1.04 4.16 -40.16
CA HIS A 121 0.87 5.28 -39.22
C HIS A 121 -0.59 5.80 -39.15
N GLN A 122 -1.52 5.12 -39.82
CA GLN A 122 -2.93 5.53 -39.86
C GLN A 122 -3.67 5.03 -38.61
N PRO A 123 -4.51 5.85 -37.96
CA PRO A 123 -5.27 5.41 -36.79
C PRO A 123 -6.14 4.17 -37.08
N CYS A 124 -6.04 3.15 -36.23
CA CYS A 124 -6.95 2.00 -36.26
C CYS A 124 -8.26 2.33 -35.54
N VAL A 125 -9.39 2.01 -36.18
CA VAL A 125 -10.74 2.23 -35.64
C VAL A 125 -11.41 0.89 -35.37
N ILE A 126 -11.86 0.69 -34.12
CA ILE A 126 -12.71 -0.44 -33.73
C ILE A 126 -14.17 0.05 -33.75
N TYR A 127 -14.97 -0.49 -34.67
CA TYR A 127 -16.36 -0.11 -34.84
C TYR A 127 -17.30 -1.33 -34.72
N GLY A 128 -18.59 -1.04 -34.52
CA GLY A 128 -19.64 -2.03 -34.30
C GLY A 128 -20.75 -1.46 -33.42
N ASP A 129 -21.83 -2.22 -33.25
CA ASP A 129 -23.04 -1.77 -32.55
C ASP A 129 -22.77 -1.31 -31.10
N SER A 130 -23.67 -0.48 -30.58
CA SER A 130 -23.61 -0.08 -29.17
C SER A 130 -23.65 -1.32 -28.26
N GLY A 131 -22.84 -1.33 -27.21
CA GLY A 131 -22.75 -2.47 -26.29
C GLY A 131 -22.03 -3.72 -26.82
N CYS A 132 -21.54 -3.76 -28.07
CA CYS A 132 -20.87 -4.94 -28.62
C CYS A 132 -19.48 -5.27 -28.02
N GLY A 133 -18.99 -4.42 -27.10
CA GLY A 133 -17.76 -4.65 -26.34
C GLY A 133 -16.51 -3.94 -26.88
N LYS A 134 -16.64 -2.91 -27.75
CA LYS A 134 -15.51 -2.14 -28.31
C LYS A 134 -14.51 -1.67 -27.24
N THR A 135 -15.02 -1.00 -26.20
CA THR A 135 -14.22 -0.52 -25.05
C THR A 135 -13.48 -1.66 -24.35
N SER A 136 -14.13 -2.81 -24.20
CA SER A 136 -13.52 -3.98 -23.57
C SER A 136 -12.44 -4.62 -24.45
N VAL A 137 -12.59 -4.61 -25.78
CA VAL A 137 -11.53 -5.03 -26.73
C VAL A 137 -10.32 -4.10 -26.61
N LEU A 138 -10.55 -2.78 -26.54
CA LEU A 138 -9.47 -1.82 -26.36
C LEU A 138 -8.73 -2.04 -25.03
N ALA A 139 -9.46 -2.19 -23.93
CA ALA A 139 -8.90 -2.49 -22.61
C ALA A 139 -8.07 -3.79 -22.63
N LYS A 140 -8.59 -4.85 -23.27
CA LYS A 140 -7.88 -6.12 -23.40
C LYS A 140 -6.59 -5.97 -24.20
N THR A 141 -6.65 -5.25 -25.32
CA THR A 141 -5.50 -4.98 -26.18
C THR A 141 -4.38 -4.27 -25.41
N ALA A 142 -4.73 -3.27 -24.59
CA ALA A 142 -3.76 -2.53 -23.77
C ALA A 142 -2.91 -3.42 -22.84
N ILE A 143 -3.45 -4.55 -22.36
CA ILE A 143 -2.71 -5.51 -21.55
C ILE A 143 -1.97 -6.55 -22.40
N GLU A 144 -2.59 -7.05 -23.47
CA GLU A 144 -1.98 -8.08 -24.31
C GLU A 144 -0.72 -7.55 -25.04
N VAL A 145 -0.62 -6.26 -25.31
CA VAL A 145 0.59 -5.63 -25.89
C VAL A 145 1.87 -5.97 -25.13
N PHE A 146 1.82 -6.00 -23.79
CA PHE A 146 2.99 -6.36 -22.97
C PHE A 146 3.39 -7.84 -23.07
N LYS A 147 2.48 -8.71 -23.54
CA LYS A 147 2.81 -10.11 -23.86
C LYS A 147 3.32 -10.25 -25.28
N TRP A 148 2.84 -9.41 -26.19
CA TRP A 148 3.26 -9.39 -27.59
C TRP A 148 4.68 -8.84 -27.78
N TRP A 149 5.17 -8.03 -26.85
CA TRP A 149 6.55 -7.50 -26.78
C TRP A 149 7.26 -7.93 -25.50
N SER A 150 8.19 -8.88 -25.64
CA SER A 150 8.96 -9.47 -24.54
C SER A 150 10.12 -8.58 -24.05
N ASP A 151 10.56 -7.59 -24.83
CA ASP A 151 11.71 -6.74 -24.53
C ASP A 151 11.37 -5.49 -23.69
N ARG A 152 10.10 -5.30 -23.33
CA ARG A 152 9.59 -4.13 -22.59
C ARG A 152 9.88 -2.78 -23.27
N SER A 153 10.08 -2.76 -24.59
CA SER A 153 10.31 -1.53 -25.35
C SER A 153 9.04 -0.70 -25.60
N VAL A 154 7.88 -1.19 -25.15
CA VAL A 154 6.57 -0.59 -25.44
C VAL A 154 5.95 0.07 -24.21
N SER A 155 5.50 1.30 -24.40
CA SER A 155 4.67 2.04 -23.44
C SER A 155 3.25 2.14 -23.97
N VAL A 156 2.27 1.82 -23.12
CA VAL A 156 0.84 1.91 -23.46
C VAL A 156 0.21 3.08 -22.69
N ILE A 157 -0.35 4.03 -23.42
CA ILE A 157 -1.18 5.10 -22.87
C ILE A 157 -2.63 4.75 -23.19
N LEU A 158 -3.44 4.58 -22.15
CA LEU A 158 -4.84 4.24 -22.28
C LEU A 158 -5.70 5.36 -21.73
N ARG A 159 -6.64 5.82 -22.56
CA ARG A 159 -7.63 6.82 -22.20
C ARG A 159 -9.01 6.32 -22.58
N PHE A 160 -9.92 6.35 -21.62
CA PHE A 160 -11.34 6.13 -21.86
C PHE A 160 -12.06 7.48 -21.86
N LEU A 161 -13.01 7.64 -22.77
CA LEU A 161 -13.91 8.78 -22.75
C LEU A 161 -15.16 8.35 -21.99
N GLY A 162 -15.41 9.01 -20.86
CA GLY A 162 -16.66 8.93 -20.10
C GLY A 162 -17.69 9.90 -20.63
#